data_AF-A0A662QCQ4-F1
#
_entry.id   AF-A0A662QCQ4-F1
#
_cell.length_a   1.000
_cell.length_b   1.000
_cell.length_c   1.000
_cell.angle_alpha   90.00
_cell.angle_beta   90.00
_cell.angle_gamma   90.00
#
_symmetry.space_group_name_H-M   'P 1'
#
loop_
_entity.id
_entity.type
_entity.pdbx_description
1 polymer ?
#
loop_
_entity_poly.entity_id
_entity_poly.type
_entity_poly.pdbx_seq_one_letter_code
_entity_poly.pdbx_strand_id
1 'polypeptide(L)'
;MKELRYLGAEILLLILISALIYLSFIHITSTPPGATITTSSQITTKSKTQISGEVEGFLEVGKVYEDLGYPKIFWDPRSPNYTVHYHAAPIYYDIGCLKMPAIDLEEALEIASKAANITPQNYELVSAYFSPGHVVNGSLLIEPTWSLHFVRTFKGYWIWGGLGDYSNINVMVDAFRGVVKQISRYEEDLLPSNASFNLRINSSQAIEVLRSSSIPGIPDQLLRKGVVRLIDLRIARISPDAKNLLLQSPVDPKFINKYRLYWFIVLSGENIRGENLTYPVGSFLVDAETGEVAAATYYTTLPGMKWQTVFIKLNYGSAENLSIENVTITACPKFTREFPPPEDSLIKPVTKLPCFPLVVENVIVVKPGSSGKIYLQIKPINIDSDVILSFKVVDPLGNQDIPRSLISFPSNAVAKNGSTISVPITITAPQNPRQKTYLIVLDAYWKMPDWSHAMKTRTFFLLSVWDQSGEWPRPPSQLLTGLSPG
;
A
#
# COMPACT_ATOMS: atom_id res chain seq x y z
N MET A 1 -0.32 48.93 45.79
CA MET A 1 -1.25 48.81 44.64
C MET A 1 -0.61 48.42 43.30
N LYS A 2 0.71 48.58 43.08
CA LYS A 2 1.37 48.09 41.86
C LYS A 2 1.61 46.56 41.88
N GLU A 3 1.94 45.97 43.03
CA GLU A 3 2.23 44.53 43.12
C GLU A 3 1.02 43.62 42.98
N LEU A 4 -0.18 44.08 43.37
CA LEU A 4 -1.42 43.32 43.16
C LEU A 4 -1.81 43.19 41.67
N ARG A 5 -1.32 44.09 40.80
CA ARG A 5 -1.60 44.07 39.35
C ARG A 5 -0.71 43.09 38.59
N TYR A 6 0.51 42.84 39.07
CA TYR A 6 1.42 41.85 38.49
C TYR A 6 0.98 40.43 38.86
N LEU A 7 0.53 40.20 40.09
CA LEU A 7 -0.02 38.91 40.51
C LEU A 7 -1.28 38.53 39.70
N GLY A 8 -2.15 39.51 39.44
CA GLY A 8 -3.34 39.30 38.61
C GLY A 8 -3.00 38.99 37.14
N ALA A 9 -1.96 39.62 36.59
CA ALA A 9 -1.52 39.36 35.22
C ALA A 9 -0.82 38.00 35.06
N GLU A 10 -0.05 37.57 36.06
CA GLU A 10 0.61 36.26 36.07
C GLU A 10 -0.40 35.12 36.22
N ILE A 11 -1.43 35.29 37.06
CA ILE A 11 -2.53 34.34 37.18
C ILE A 11 -3.33 34.27 35.87
N LEU A 12 -3.60 35.40 35.23
CA LEU A 12 -4.29 35.42 33.94
C LEU A 12 -3.46 34.73 32.84
N LEU A 13 -2.14 34.92 32.84
CA LEU A 13 -1.22 34.26 31.91
C LEU A 13 -1.17 32.75 32.13
N LEU A 14 -1.15 32.30 33.39
CA LEU A 14 -1.22 30.87 33.75
C LEU A 14 -2.56 30.24 33.33
N ILE A 15 -3.67 30.96 33.46
CA ILE A 15 -5.00 30.52 32.99
C ILE A 15 -5.03 30.46 31.45
N LEU A 16 -4.43 31.42 30.75
CA LEU A 16 -4.36 31.41 29.29
C LEU A 16 -3.48 30.27 28.75
N ILE A 17 -2.34 30.01 29.40
CA ILE A 17 -1.43 28.91 29.05
C ILE A 17 -2.10 27.56 29.32
N SER A 18 -2.79 27.41 30.46
CA SER A 18 -3.51 26.17 30.77
C SER A 18 -4.73 25.95 29.85
N ALA A 19 -5.42 27.01 29.43
CA ALA A 19 -6.46 26.92 28.40
C ALA A 19 -5.90 26.52 27.02
N LEU A 20 -4.72 27.02 26.64
CA LEU A 20 -4.02 26.64 25.41
C LEU A 20 -3.49 25.19 25.46
N ILE A 21 -2.99 24.74 26.60
CA ILE A 21 -2.58 23.34 26.82
C ILE A 21 -3.80 22.40 26.79
N TYR A 22 -4.93 22.82 27.37
CA TYR A 22 -6.17 22.04 27.35
C TYR A 22 -6.81 21.98 25.95
N LEU A 23 -6.78 23.08 25.18
CA LEU A 23 -7.21 23.13 23.78
C LEU A 23 -6.31 22.30 22.86
N SER A 24 -4.99 22.29 23.09
CA SER A 24 -4.08 21.41 22.36
C SER A 24 -4.24 19.93 22.75
N PHE A 25 -4.62 19.63 23.99
CA PHE A 25 -4.99 18.26 24.39
C PHE A 25 -6.31 17.80 23.74
N ILE A 26 -7.33 18.66 23.69
CA ILE A 26 -8.61 18.34 23.01
C ILE A 26 -8.40 18.13 21.50
N HIS A 27 -7.47 18.86 20.87
CA HIS A 27 -7.12 18.64 19.46
C HIS A 27 -6.34 17.34 19.22
N ILE A 28 -5.70 16.77 20.24
CA ILE A 28 -4.97 15.50 20.15
C ILE A 28 -5.86 14.29 20.51
N THR A 29 -6.92 14.47 21.29
CA THR A 29 -7.76 13.33 21.77
C THR A 29 -9.19 13.29 21.22
N SER A 30 -9.52 14.05 20.17
CA SER A 30 -10.82 13.97 19.49
C SER A 30 -10.67 13.69 17.98
N THR A 31 -10.00 12.58 17.65
CA THR A 31 -10.19 11.90 16.36
C THR A 31 -11.02 10.63 16.58
N PRO A 32 -12.29 10.60 16.14
CA PRO A 32 -13.02 9.35 15.97
C PRO A 32 -12.37 8.51 14.85
N PRO A 33 -12.40 7.16 14.94
CA PRO A 33 -11.70 6.28 14.03
C PRO A 33 -12.43 6.20 12.70
N GLY A 34 -11.82 6.71 11.62
CA GLY A 34 -12.35 6.49 10.27
C GLY A 34 -11.96 7.54 9.25
N ALA A 35 -10.68 7.63 8.91
CA ALA A 35 -10.21 8.08 7.60
C ALA A 35 -8.70 7.85 7.53
N THR A 36 -8.26 6.76 6.90
CA THR A 36 -6.89 6.68 6.39
C THR A 36 -6.85 7.60 5.18
N ILE A 37 -6.70 8.91 5.43
CA ILE A 37 -6.22 9.85 4.42
C ILE A 37 -4.76 9.45 4.23
N THR A 38 -4.48 8.87 3.07
CA THR A 38 -3.13 8.67 2.57
C THR A 38 -2.36 9.97 2.78
N THR A 39 -1.32 9.91 3.58
CA THR A 39 -0.36 10.99 3.74
C THR A 39 0.10 11.43 2.36
N SER A 40 -0.33 12.62 1.96
CA SER A 40 0.40 13.45 1.01
C SER A 40 1.80 13.62 1.59
N SER A 41 2.77 12.89 1.05
CA SER A 41 4.15 13.31 1.13
C SER A 41 4.24 14.59 0.31
N GLN A 42 4.16 15.74 0.99
CA GLN A 42 4.64 16.99 0.44
C GLN A 42 6.08 16.77 -0.02
N ILE A 43 6.24 16.67 -1.33
CA ILE A 43 7.54 16.64 -2.00
C ILE A 43 8.23 17.93 -1.61
N THR A 44 9.23 17.80 -0.74
CA THR A 44 10.15 18.88 -0.45
C THR A 44 10.97 19.07 -1.71
N THR A 45 10.70 20.16 -2.43
CA THR A 45 11.43 20.59 -3.61
C THR A 45 12.90 20.74 -3.26
N LYS A 46 13.75 19.77 -3.63
CA LYS A 46 15.20 19.93 -3.77
C LYS A 46 15.87 18.75 -4.48
N SER A 47 15.73 18.75 -5.80
CA SER A 47 16.81 18.52 -6.78
C SER A 47 16.14 18.48 -8.15
N LYS A 48 16.24 19.56 -8.92
CA LYS A 48 15.98 19.53 -10.36
C LYS A 48 17.09 18.67 -10.99
N THR A 49 16.91 17.35 -10.96
CA THR A 49 17.34 16.54 -12.09
C THR A 49 16.57 17.08 -13.28
N GLN A 50 17.27 17.36 -14.36
CA GLN A 50 16.75 18.09 -15.51
C GLN A 50 15.77 17.19 -16.25
N ILE A 51 14.51 17.18 -15.81
CA ILE A 51 13.43 16.43 -16.43
C ILE A 51 13.33 16.89 -17.88
N SER A 52 13.27 15.95 -18.83
CA SER A 52 12.97 16.28 -20.21
C SER A 52 11.60 16.96 -20.27
N GLY A 53 11.54 18.21 -20.76
CA GLY A 53 10.31 19.03 -20.75
C GLY A 53 9.12 18.42 -21.49
N GLU A 54 9.32 17.37 -22.30
CA GLU A 54 8.23 16.62 -22.95
C GLU A 54 7.51 15.64 -22.02
N VAL A 55 8.18 15.13 -20.97
CA VAL A 55 7.62 14.13 -20.06
C VAL A 55 6.91 14.78 -18.87
N GLU A 56 7.39 15.95 -18.43
CA GLU A 56 6.81 16.73 -17.32
C GLU A 56 5.33 17.08 -17.60
N GLY A 57 4.99 17.35 -18.86
CA GLY A 57 3.62 17.68 -19.25
C GLY A 57 2.58 16.59 -18.97
N PHE A 58 2.97 15.30 -18.84
CA PHE A 58 2.02 14.26 -18.44
C PHE A 58 1.64 14.33 -16.95
N LEU A 59 2.47 14.97 -16.13
CA LEU A 59 2.26 15.16 -14.70
C LEU A 59 1.48 16.44 -14.40
N GLU A 60 1.48 17.39 -15.33
CA GLU A 60 0.72 18.64 -15.25
C GLU A 60 -0.75 18.37 -15.62
N VAL A 61 -1.61 18.31 -14.60
CA VAL A 61 -3.06 18.10 -14.79
C VAL A 61 -3.83 19.39 -14.55
N GLY A 62 -5.04 19.49 -15.11
CA GLY A 62 -5.89 20.67 -14.90
C GLY A 62 -6.20 20.93 -13.41
N LYS A 63 -6.42 22.19 -13.03
CA LYS A 63 -6.61 22.64 -11.63
C LYS A 63 -7.62 21.82 -10.83
N VAL A 64 -8.74 21.44 -11.47
CA VAL A 64 -9.78 20.63 -10.84
C VAL A 64 -9.29 19.22 -10.46
N TYR A 65 -8.37 18.64 -11.23
CA TYR A 65 -7.77 17.34 -10.97
C TYR A 65 -6.64 17.42 -9.94
N GLU A 66 -5.86 18.51 -9.95
CA GLU A 66 -4.90 18.79 -8.87
C GLU A 66 -5.60 18.84 -7.51
N ASP A 67 -6.73 19.55 -7.42
CA ASP A 67 -7.51 19.70 -6.18
C ASP A 67 -8.11 18.36 -5.71
N LEU A 68 -8.27 17.38 -6.63
CA LEU A 68 -8.67 16.00 -6.34
C LEU A 68 -7.47 15.07 -6.03
N GLY A 69 -6.24 15.59 -6.06
CA GLY A 69 -5.02 14.87 -5.73
C GLY A 69 -4.43 14.03 -6.87
N TYR A 70 -4.63 14.44 -8.13
CA TYR A 70 -4.03 13.81 -9.29
C TYR A 70 -2.74 14.52 -9.75
N PRO A 71 -1.84 13.80 -10.46
CA PRO A 71 -1.84 12.36 -10.69
C PRO A 71 -1.57 11.57 -9.39
N LYS A 72 -2.11 10.35 -9.29
CA LYS A 72 -1.90 9.48 -8.13
C LYS A 72 -0.67 8.60 -8.36
N ILE A 73 0.44 8.94 -7.72
CA ILE A 73 1.70 8.20 -7.86
C ILE A 73 1.91 7.33 -6.62
N PHE A 74 1.92 6.02 -6.83
CA PHE A 74 2.16 5.00 -5.81
C PHE A 74 3.54 4.42 -6.01
N TRP A 75 4.51 5.16 -5.48
CA TRP A 75 5.92 4.79 -5.49
C TRP A 75 6.60 5.44 -4.29
N ASP A 76 7.50 4.69 -3.66
CA ASP A 76 8.40 5.23 -2.65
C ASP A 76 9.83 5.04 -3.16
N PRO A 77 10.58 6.12 -3.43
CA PRO A 77 11.96 6.02 -3.92
C PRO A 77 12.91 5.38 -2.90
N ARG A 78 12.48 5.26 -1.64
CA ARG A 78 13.22 4.55 -0.58
C ARG A 78 12.85 3.08 -0.49
N SER A 79 11.73 2.67 -1.10
CA SER A 79 11.34 1.28 -1.15
C SER A 79 12.25 0.51 -2.10
N PRO A 80 12.48 -0.78 -1.83
CA PRO A 80 13.37 -1.58 -2.64
C PRO A 80 12.79 -1.84 -4.02
N ASN A 81 13.64 -1.78 -5.06
CA ASN A 81 13.26 -2.22 -6.40
C ASN A 81 12.97 -3.72 -6.46
N TYR A 82 13.57 -4.50 -5.56
CA TYR A 82 13.44 -5.95 -5.50
C TYR A 82 13.38 -6.41 -4.05
N THR A 83 12.36 -7.20 -3.75
CA THR A 83 12.25 -7.94 -2.50
C THR A 83 12.78 -9.35 -2.69
N VAL A 84 13.51 -9.84 -1.70
CA VAL A 84 14.13 -11.17 -1.71
C VAL A 84 13.47 -12.04 -0.65
N HIS A 85 13.03 -13.20 -1.11
CA HIS A 85 12.27 -14.15 -0.32
C HIS A 85 12.98 -15.51 -0.37
N TYR A 86 12.95 -16.19 0.76
CA TYR A 86 13.14 -17.62 0.81
C TYR A 86 11.79 -18.31 0.92
N HIS A 87 11.52 -19.26 0.03
CA HIS A 87 10.30 -20.05 0.04
C HIS A 87 10.63 -21.52 -0.16
N ALA A 88 10.56 -22.29 0.93
CA ALA A 88 10.55 -23.74 0.89
C ALA A 88 9.51 -24.21 1.89
N ALA A 89 8.37 -24.70 1.41
CA ALA A 89 7.23 -25.01 2.27
C ALA A 89 7.66 -25.87 3.48
N PRO A 90 7.30 -25.47 4.72
CA PRO A 90 6.34 -24.44 5.10
C PRO A 90 6.96 -23.05 5.43
N ILE A 91 8.20 -22.80 5.04
CA ILE A 91 8.94 -21.56 5.33
C ILE A 91 8.71 -20.55 4.21
N TYR A 92 8.26 -19.36 4.61
CA TYR A 92 8.12 -18.18 3.78
C TYR A 92 8.78 -17.04 4.56
N TYR A 93 9.94 -16.59 4.12
CA TYR A 93 10.73 -15.61 4.85
C TYR A 93 11.20 -14.48 3.94
N ASP A 94 10.80 -13.26 4.28
CA ASP A 94 11.30 -12.02 3.67
C ASP A 94 12.73 -11.79 4.19
N ILE A 95 13.72 -12.03 3.33
CA ILE A 95 15.14 -11.85 3.69
C ILE A 95 15.48 -10.34 3.73
N GLY A 96 14.95 -9.59 2.77
CA GLY A 96 15.22 -8.17 2.62
C GLY A 96 15.23 -7.75 1.16
N CYS A 97 16.19 -6.89 0.81
CA CYS A 97 16.10 -6.04 -0.38
C CYS A 97 17.35 -6.15 -1.25
N LEU A 98 17.18 -6.46 -2.54
CA LEU A 98 18.30 -6.53 -3.48
C LEU A 98 18.42 -5.19 -4.22
N LYS A 99 19.57 -4.51 -4.08
CA LYS A 99 19.86 -3.22 -4.72
C LYS A 99 20.27 -3.42 -6.18
N MET A 100 19.29 -3.79 -7.00
CA MET A 100 19.40 -3.89 -8.45
C MET A 100 18.81 -2.65 -9.13
N PRO A 101 19.32 -2.29 -10.32
CA PRO A 101 18.80 -1.15 -11.07
C PRO A 101 17.34 -1.39 -11.49
N ALA A 102 16.59 -0.29 -11.51
CA ALA A 102 15.29 -0.18 -12.15
C ALA A 102 15.15 1.27 -12.65
N ILE A 103 14.55 1.46 -13.83
CA ILE A 103 14.24 2.77 -14.38
C ILE A 103 13.28 3.51 -13.44
N ASP A 104 13.41 4.82 -13.37
CA ASP A 104 12.51 5.67 -12.62
C ASP A 104 11.21 5.96 -13.40
N LEU A 105 10.35 6.79 -12.79
CA LEU A 105 9.07 7.16 -13.41
C LEU A 105 9.28 7.98 -14.69
N GLU A 106 10.29 8.84 -14.76
CA GLU A 106 10.52 9.72 -15.90
C GLU A 106 10.87 8.89 -17.14
N GLU A 107 11.85 7.99 -17.00
CA GLU A 107 12.25 7.08 -18.06
C GLU A 107 11.09 6.14 -18.45
N ALA A 108 10.31 5.65 -17.47
CA ALA A 108 9.13 4.84 -17.76
C ALA A 108 8.06 5.60 -18.55
N LEU A 109 7.81 6.88 -18.25
CA LEU A 109 6.88 7.73 -18.98
C LEU A 109 7.36 8.03 -20.40
N GLU A 110 8.66 8.27 -20.60
CA GLU A 110 9.24 8.45 -21.92
C GLU A 110 9.06 7.19 -22.80
N ILE A 111 9.37 6.02 -22.25
CA ILE A 111 9.23 4.74 -22.93
C ILE A 111 7.75 4.46 -23.25
N ALA A 112 6.87 4.69 -22.27
CA ALA A 112 5.45 4.45 -22.43
C ALA A 112 4.79 5.39 -23.42
N SER A 113 5.10 6.69 -23.38
CA SER A 113 4.51 7.69 -24.29
C SER A 113 4.90 7.44 -25.74
N LYS A 114 6.17 7.13 -26.00
CA LYS A 114 6.65 6.76 -27.34
C LYS A 114 5.98 5.48 -27.84
N ALA A 115 5.94 4.43 -27.02
CA ALA A 115 5.33 3.15 -27.42
C ALA A 115 3.81 3.24 -27.61
N ALA A 116 3.13 4.05 -26.79
CA ALA A 116 1.70 4.30 -26.91
C ALA A 116 1.37 5.41 -27.93
N ASN A 117 2.35 6.04 -28.57
CA ASN A 117 2.17 7.15 -29.50
C ASN A 117 1.20 8.22 -28.95
N ILE A 118 1.47 8.70 -27.75
CA ILE A 118 0.68 9.72 -27.05
C ILE A 118 1.52 10.94 -26.72
N THR A 119 0.86 12.08 -26.55
CA THR A 119 1.49 13.34 -26.17
C THR A 119 0.74 14.01 -25.02
N PRO A 120 1.41 14.83 -24.20
CA PRO A 120 0.79 15.55 -23.09
C PRO A 120 -0.38 16.45 -23.48
N GLN A 121 -0.41 16.93 -24.73
CA GLN A 121 -1.48 17.81 -25.21
C GLN A 121 -2.83 17.09 -25.36
N ASN A 122 -2.81 15.77 -25.50
CA ASN A 122 -4.01 14.96 -25.75
C ASN A 122 -4.26 13.94 -24.63
N TYR A 123 -3.27 13.69 -23.77
CA TYR A 123 -3.33 12.71 -22.69
C TYR A 123 -2.65 13.24 -21.44
N GLU A 124 -3.25 12.97 -20.30
CA GLU A 124 -2.68 13.24 -18.98
C GLU A 124 -2.49 11.91 -18.23
N LEU A 125 -1.56 11.88 -17.26
CA LEU A 125 -1.40 10.74 -16.38
C LEU A 125 -2.48 10.78 -15.28
N VAL A 126 -3.23 9.70 -15.13
CA VAL A 126 -4.17 9.53 -14.01
C VAL A 126 -3.43 8.99 -12.80
N SER A 127 -2.65 7.93 -13.02
CA SER A 127 -1.96 7.23 -11.95
C SER A 127 -0.74 6.47 -12.46
N ALA A 128 0.20 6.25 -11.55
CA ALA A 128 1.37 5.43 -11.77
C ALA A 128 1.59 4.53 -10.54
N TYR A 129 1.81 3.24 -10.77
CA TYR A 129 2.10 2.27 -9.70
C TYR A 129 3.43 1.58 -9.99
N PHE A 130 4.36 1.64 -9.04
CA PHE A 130 5.57 0.82 -9.09
C PHE A 130 5.36 -0.45 -8.29
N SER A 131 5.47 -1.60 -8.95
CA SER A 131 5.48 -2.92 -8.30
C SER A 131 6.91 -3.43 -8.23
N PRO A 132 7.48 -3.61 -7.03
CA PRO A 132 8.82 -4.19 -6.88
C PRO A 132 8.92 -5.59 -7.48
N GLY A 133 10.12 -5.95 -7.94
CA GLY A 133 10.41 -7.31 -8.35
C GLY A 133 10.46 -8.27 -7.16
N HIS A 134 10.17 -9.54 -7.40
CA HIS A 134 10.24 -10.60 -6.39
C HIS A 134 11.27 -11.65 -6.79
N VAL A 135 12.32 -11.77 -5.98
CA VAL A 135 13.33 -12.82 -6.10
C VAL A 135 13.04 -13.88 -5.05
N VAL A 136 12.74 -15.10 -5.48
CA VAL A 136 12.44 -16.23 -4.59
C VAL A 136 13.47 -17.33 -4.82
N ASN A 137 14.18 -17.75 -3.77
CA ASN A 137 15.25 -18.75 -3.84
C ASN A 137 16.26 -18.45 -4.97
N GLY A 138 16.59 -17.16 -5.15
CA GLY A 138 17.51 -16.69 -6.18
C GLY A 138 17.00 -16.79 -7.62
N SER A 139 15.69 -16.97 -7.81
CA SER A 139 15.01 -16.86 -9.10
C SER A 139 14.12 -15.63 -9.12
N LEU A 140 14.19 -14.81 -10.18
CA LEU A 140 13.26 -13.69 -10.34
C LEU A 140 11.90 -14.23 -10.82
N LEU A 141 10.90 -14.22 -9.93
CA LEU A 141 9.54 -14.68 -10.25
C LEU A 141 8.66 -13.56 -10.82
N ILE A 142 8.84 -12.34 -10.31
CA ILE A 142 8.10 -11.16 -10.73
C ILE A 142 9.13 -10.09 -11.08
N GLU A 143 9.06 -9.56 -12.29
CA GLU A 143 9.88 -8.43 -12.72
C GLU A 143 9.35 -7.14 -12.09
N PRO A 144 10.22 -6.17 -11.73
CA PRO A 144 9.73 -4.87 -11.28
C PRO A 144 9.03 -4.17 -12.45
N THR A 145 7.89 -3.54 -12.20
CA THR A 145 7.10 -2.93 -13.27
C THR A 145 6.51 -1.59 -12.86
N TRP A 146 6.52 -0.65 -13.80
CA TRP A 146 5.67 0.53 -13.78
C TRP A 146 4.36 0.22 -14.50
N SER A 147 3.23 0.44 -13.82
CA SER A 147 1.90 0.46 -14.43
C SER A 147 1.44 1.91 -14.54
N LEU A 148 1.30 2.41 -15.78
CA LEU A 148 1.01 3.80 -16.09
C LEU A 148 -0.36 3.90 -16.76
N HIS A 149 -1.24 4.72 -16.20
CA HIS A 149 -2.61 4.87 -16.67
C HIS A 149 -2.83 6.28 -17.23
N PHE A 150 -3.10 6.37 -18.53
CA PHE A 150 -3.28 7.63 -19.25
C PHE A 150 -4.73 7.84 -19.64
N VAL A 151 -5.23 9.04 -19.39
CA VAL A 151 -6.57 9.47 -19.78
C VAL A 151 -6.48 10.48 -20.91
N ARG A 152 -7.39 10.36 -21.86
CA ARG A 152 -7.51 11.32 -22.94
C ARG A 152 -8.16 12.60 -22.44
N THR A 153 -7.68 13.74 -22.92
CA THR A 153 -8.20 15.05 -22.53
C THR A 153 -8.91 15.73 -23.70
N PHE A 154 -9.92 16.53 -23.37
CA PHE A 154 -10.60 17.42 -24.30
C PHE A 154 -10.87 18.76 -23.63
N LYS A 155 -10.21 19.81 -24.11
CA LYS A 155 -10.30 21.17 -23.56
C LYS A 155 -10.08 21.21 -22.03
N GLY A 156 -9.12 20.43 -21.54
CA GLY A 156 -8.75 20.37 -20.12
C GLY A 156 -9.62 19.46 -19.24
N TYR A 157 -10.58 18.71 -19.80
CA TYR A 157 -11.36 17.72 -19.07
C TYR A 157 -11.04 16.29 -19.54
N TRP A 158 -11.01 15.38 -18.58
CA TRP A 158 -10.77 13.95 -18.78
C TRP A 158 -11.97 13.27 -19.42
N ILE A 159 -11.74 12.50 -20.47
CA ILE A 159 -12.76 11.65 -21.09
C ILE A 159 -12.84 10.34 -20.31
N TRP A 160 -14.04 9.77 -20.22
CA TRP A 160 -14.25 8.47 -19.62
C TRP A 160 -13.41 7.39 -20.33
N GLY A 161 -12.78 6.54 -19.53
CA GLY A 161 -12.02 5.39 -20.01
C GLY A 161 -12.56 4.10 -19.41
N GLY A 162 -12.41 3.00 -20.15
CA GLY A 162 -12.89 1.68 -19.73
C GLY A 162 -11.82 0.77 -19.13
N LEU A 163 -10.60 1.27 -18.90
CA LEU A 163 -9.51 0.51 -18.28
C LEU A 163 -9.36 0.87 -16.79
N GLY A 164 -8.29 0.39 -16.16
CA GLY A 164 -7.97 0.67 -14.75
C GLY A 164 -7.91 2.18 -14.48
N ASP A 165 -8.45 2.61 -13.33
CA ASP A 165 -8.61 4.03 -12.97
C ASP A 165 -9.38 4.87 -14.00
N TYR A 166 -10.25 4.23 -14.79
CA TYR A 166 -11.03 4.84 -15.87
C TYR A 166 -10.15 5.53 -16.92
N SER A 167 -8.99 4.95 -17.21
CA SER A 167 -8.05 5.42 -18.22
C SER A 167 -8.44 4.94 -19.61
N ASN A 168 -7.92 5.61 -20.64
CA ASN A 168 -8.08 5.21 -22.03
C ASN A 168 -6.93 4.31 -22.49
N ILE A 169 -5.75 4.46 -21.88
CA ILE A 169 -4.57 3.67 -22.21
C ILE A 169 -3.88 3.25 -20.92
N ASN A 170 -3.59 1.95 -20.81
CA ASN A 170 -2.71 1.42 -19.77
C ASN A 170 -1.42 0.91 -20.41
N VAL A 171 -0.27 1.32 -19.88
CA VAL A 171 1.04 0.85 -20.31
C VAL A 171 1.75 0.22 -19.12
N MET A 172 2.22 -1.01 -19.30
CA MET A 172 3.07 -1.68 -18.32
C MET A 172 4.51 -1.73 -18.84
N VAL A 173 5.45 -1.17 -18.09
CA VAL A 173 6.88 -1.11 -18.44
C VAL A 173 7.68 -2.00 -17.50
N ASP A 174 8.52 -2.89 -18.04
CA ASP A 174 9.52 -3.63 -17.27
C ASP A 174 10.58 -2.63 -16.81
N ALA A 175 10.59 -2.36 -15.51
CA ALA A 175 11.46 -1.36 -14.95
C ALA A 175 12.93 -1.82 -14.90
N PHE A 176 13.21 -3.12 -14.97
CA PHE A 176 14.59 -3.59 -15.08
C PHE A 176 15.16 -3.41 -16.48
N ARG A 177 14.35 -3.71 -17.49
CA ARG A 177 14.80 -3.76 -18.89
C ARG A 177 14.61 -2.44 -19.63
N GLY A 178 13.75 -1.55 -19.14
CA GLY A 178 13.39 -0.35 -19.90
C GLY A 178 12.59 -0.71 -21.15
N VAL A 179 11.67 -1.67 -21.08
CA VAL A 179 10.85 -2.08 -22.24
C VAL A 179 9.38 -2.19 -21.88
N VAL A 180 8.51 -1.88 -22.84
CA VAL A 180 7.08 -2.06 -22.67
C VAL A 180 6.72 -3.53 -22.72
N LYS A 181 6.04 -4.01 -21.68
CA LYS A 181 5.50 -5.38 -21.61
C LYS A 181 4.11 -5.47 -22.22
N GLN A 182 3.29 -4.44 -22.03
CA GLN A 182 1.90 -4.47 -22.45
C GLN A 182 1.36 -3.06 -22.67
N ILE A 183 0.55 -2.90 -23.72
CA ILE A 183 -0.27 -1.72 -23.96
C ILE A 183 -1.72 -2.18 -24.11
N SER A 184 -2.61 -1.62 -23.30
CA SER A 184 -4.06 -1.82 -23.45
C SER A 184 -4.68 -0.50 -23.86
N ARG A 185 -5.60 -0.54 -24.82
CA ARG A 185 -6.33 0.63 -25.30
C ARG A 185 -7.82 0.43 -25.15
N TYR A 186 -8.49 1.51 -24.79
CA TYR A 186 -9.93 1.61 -24.81
C TYR A 186 -10.31 2.82 -25.66
N GLU A 187 -10.83 2.52 -26.85
CA GLU A 187 -11.33 3.51 -27.79
C GLU A 187 -12.82 3.71 -27.55
N GLU A 188 -13.18 4.92 -27.15
CA GLU A 188 -14.56 5.41 -27.16
C GLU A 188 -14.75 6.34 -28.37
N ASP A 189 -16.00 6.52 -28.78
CA ASP A 189 -16.36 7.40 -29.88
C ASP A 189 -15.79 8.82 -29.66
N LEU A 190 -15.22 9.38 -30.74
CA LEU A 190 -14.65 10.73 -30.72
C LEU A 190 -15.75 11.76 -30.49
N LEU A 191 -15.48 12.70 -29.58
CA LEU A 191 -16.38 13.83 -29.35
C LEU A 191 -16.41 14.75 -30.57
N PRO A 192 -17.56 15.37 -30.89
CA PRO A 192 -17.62 16.43 -31.90
C PRO A 192 -16.65 17.57 -31.56
N SER A 193 -15.91 18.07 -32.55
CA SER A 193 -14.90 19.13 -32.34
C SER A 193 -15.48 20.43 -31.79
N ASN A 194 -16.76 20.71 -32.07
CA ASN A 194 -17.51 21.86 -31.59
C ASN A 194 -18.16 21.64 -30.21
N ALA A 195 -17.97 20.49 -29.56
CA ALA A 195 -18.52 20.24 -28.23
C ALA A 195 -17.99 21.27 -27.21
N SER A 196 -18.88 21.72 -26.32
CA SER A 196 -18.58 22.59 -25.21
C SER A 196 -19.17 22.01 -23.92
N PHE A 197 -18.45 22.21 -22.81
CA PHE A 197 -18.82 21.71 -21.50
C PHE A 197 -18.64 22.82 -20.48
N ASN A 198 -19.63 22.99 -19.61
CA ASN A 198 -19.63 24.01 -18.58
C ASN A 198 -19.60 23.36 -17.20
N LEU A 199 -18.61 23.71 -16.39
CA LEU A 199 -18.58 23.36 -14.97
C LEU A 199 -19.27 24.47 -14.17
N ARG A 200 -20.53 24.25 -13.78
CA ARG A 200 -21.31 25.21 -12.98
C ARG A 200 -21.41 24.84 -11.51
N ILE A 201 -21.34 23.55 -11.20
CA ILE A 201 -21.32 23.05 -9.83
C ILE A 201 -19.97 22.42 -9.49
N ASN A 202 -19.49 22.63 -8.28
CA ASN A 202 -18.29 21.98 -7.77
C ASN A 202 -18.57 20.60 -7.16
N SER A 203 -17.52 19.90 -6.74
CA SER A 203 -17.59 18.56 -6.16
C SER A 203 -18.46 18.48 -4.91
N SER A 204 -18.37 19.46 -4.01
CA SER A 204 -19.19 19.54 -2.79
C SER A 204 -20.68 19.69 -3.11
N GLN A 205 -21.01 20.56 -4.06
CA GLN A 205 -22.38 20.77 -4.52
C GLN A 205 -22.95 19.51 -5.19
N ALA A 206 -22.15 18.79 -5.98
CA ALA A 206 -22.58 17.51 -6.58
C ALA A 206 -22.91 16.46 -5.51
N ILE A 207 -22.14 16.41 -4.42
CA ILE A 207 -22.42 15.52 -3.27
C ILE A 207 -23.71 15.95 -2.56
N GLU A 208 -23.96 17.25 -2.37
CA GLU A 208 -25.19 17.76 -1.75
C GLU A 208 -26.43 17.44 -2.58
N VAL A 209 -26.37 17.59 -3.90
CA VAL A 209 -27.42 17.14 -4.83
C VAL A 209 -27.69 15.66 -4.61
N LEU A 210 -26.65 14.82 -4.64
CA LEU A 210 -26.82 13.38 -4.51
C LEU A 210 -27.45 12.99 -3.15
N ARG A 211 -27.04 13.66 -2.07
CA ARG A 211 -27.57 13.45 -0.71
C ARG A 211 -29.03 13.88 -0.54
N SER A 212 -29.49 14.83 -1.33
CA SER A 212 -30.87 15.34 -1.30
C SER A 212 -31.78 14.70 -2.37
N SER A 213 -31.21 13.91 -3.27
CA SER A 213 -31.94 13.23 -4.34
C SER A 213 -32.75 12.04 -3.81
N SER A 214 -33.83 11.71 -4.55
CA SER A 214 -34.55 10.45 -4.40
C SER A 214 -34.50 9.71 -5.74
N ILE A 215 -33.71 8.64 -5.80
CA ILE A 215 -33.47 7.88 -7.03
C ILE A 215 -34.13 6.50 -6.88
N PRO A 216 -35.09 6.13 -7.75
CA PRO A 216 -35.75 4.83 -7.68
C PRO A 216 -34.75 3.67 -7.66
N GLY A 217 -34.96 2.70 -6.76
CA GLY A 217 -34.11 1.51 -6.62
C GLY A 217 -32.81 1.74 -5.84
N ILE A 218 -32.49 2.98 -5.44
CA ILE A 218 -31.33 3.29 -4.60
C ILE A 218 -31.80 3.54 -3.16
N PRO A 219 -31.22 2.88 -2.14
CA PRO A 219 -31.59 3.14 -0.76
C PRO A 219 -31.28 4.58 -0.33
N ASP A 220 -32.28 5.28 0.21
CA ASP A 220 -32.13 6.64 0.77
C ASP A 220 -31.01 6.74 1.79
N GLN A 221 -30.79 5.70 2.60
CA GLN A 221 -29.71 5.69 3.58
C GLN A 221 -28.33 5.76 2.93
N LEU A 222 -28.13 5.10 1.79
CA LEU A 222 -26.88 5.18 1.03
C LEU A 222 -26.66 6.59 0.51
N LEU A 223 -27.70 7.22 -0.06
CA LEU A 223 -27.60 8.59 -0.57
C LEU A 223 -27.30 9.60 0.54
N ARG A 224 -28.03 9.53 1.66
CA ARG A 224 -27.93 10.53 2.74
C ARG A 224 -26.69 10.35 3.63
N LYS A 225 -26.26 9.10 3.88
CA LYS A 225 -25.22 8.78 4.87
C LYS A 225 -24.02 8.00 4.30
N GLY A 226 -24.04 7.68 3.01
CA GLY A 226 -22.94 6.97 2.36
C GLY A 226 -21.62 7.73 2.48
N VAL A 227 -20.55 6.97 2.73
CA VAL A 227 -19.17 7.47 2.70
C VAL A 227 -18.75 7.63 1.24
N VAL A 228 -18.24 8.80 0.87
CA VAL A 228 -17.68 9.05 -0.46
C VAL A 228 -16.36 8.27 -0.59
N ARG A 229 -16.31 7.36 -1.57
CA ARG A 229 -15.13 6.53 -1.88
C ARG A 229 -14.31 7.08 -3.03
N LEU A 230 -14.98 7.73 -3.97
CA LEU A 230 -14.37 8.34 -5.15
C LEU A 230 -15.22 9.52 -5.60
N ILE A 231 -14.57 10.57 -6.06
CA ILE A 231 -15.18 11.66 -6.81
C ILE A 231 -14.21 12.13 -7.90
N ASP A 232 -14.68 12.12 -9.14
CA ASP A 232 -13.92 12.49 -10.34
C ASP A 232 -14.79 13.37 -11.25
N LEU A 233 -14.16 14.16 -12.12
CA LEU A 233 -14.84 14.93 -13.15
C LEU A 233 -14.52 14.34 -14.53
N ARG A 234 -15.53 13.82 -15.25
CA ARG A 234 -15.32 13.11 -16.52
C ARG A 234 -16.32 13.56 -17.59
N ILE A 235 -15.85 13.68 -18.83
CA ILE A 235 -16.73 13.72 -19.98
C ILE A 235 -17.13 12.29 -20.31
N ALA A 236 -18.43 12.02 -20.39
CA ALA A 236 -18.93 10.70 -20.77
C ALA A 236 -20.16 10.80 -21.67
N ARG A 237 -20.44 9.73 -22.42
CA ARG A 237 -21.70 9.52 -23.13
C ARG A 237 -22.45 8.39 -22.46
N ILE A 238 -23.64 8.69 -21.95
CA ILE A 238 -24.57 7.66 -21.48
C ILE A 238 -25.24 7.07 -22.71
N SER A 239 -25.18 5.75 -22.86
CA SER A 239 -25.75 5.05 -24.02
C SER A 239 -26.07 3.59 -23.67
N PRO A 240 -27.15 3.01 -24.23
CA PRO A 240 -27.46 1.59 -24.07
C PRO A 240 -26.34 0.65 -24.54
N ASP A 241 -25.49 1.08 -25.47
CA ASP A 241 -24.37 0.30 -26.01
C ASP A 241 -23.04 0.49 -25.24
N ALA A 242 -23.02 1.36 -24.22
CA ALA A 242 -21.80 1.64 -23.47
C ALA A 242 -21.30 0.37 -22.76
N LYS A 243 -19.99 0.13 -22.71
CA LYS A 243 -19.44 -1.08 -22.05
C LYS A 243 -19.52 -1.01 -20.53
N ASN A 244 -19.59 0.19 -19.96
CA ASN A 244 -19.69 0.40 -18.53
C ASN A 244 -21.16 0.45 -18.08
N LEU A 245 -21.52 -0.36 -17.09
CA LEU A 245 -22.91 -0.45 -16.58
C LEU A 245 -23.48 0.89 -16.12
N LEU A 246 -22.65 1.77 -15.54
CA LEU A 246 -23.09 3.11 -15.12
C LEU A 246 -23.51 3.95 -16.32
N LEU A 247 -22.79 3.84 -17.43
CA LEU A 247 -23.10 4.55 -18.67
C LEU A 247 -24.28 3.93 -19.45
N GLN A 248 -24.73 2.73 -19.08
CA GLN A 248 -25.96 2.10 -19.62
C GLN A 248 -27.22 2.44 -18.81
N SER A 249 -27.08 3.06 -17.63
CA SER A 249 -28.15 3.15 -16.63
C SER A 249 -28.59 4.61 -16.40
N PRO A 250 -29.18 5.30 -17.40
CA PRO A 250 -29.71 6.65 -17.21
C PRO A 250 -30.84 6.66 -16.19
N VAL A 251 -30.87 7.69 -15.35
CA VAL A 251 -32.03 7.98 -14.48
C VAL A 251 -33.16 8.61 -15.31
N ASP A 252 -32.81 9.36 -16.37
CA ASP A 252 -33.76 10.02 -17.27
C ASP A 252 -33.32 9.82 -18.74
N PRO A 253 -34.23 9.41 -19.66
CA PRO A 253 -33.94 9.25 -21.08
C PRO A 253 -33.32 10.49 -21.75
N LYS A 254 -33.51 11.70 -21.21
CA LYS A 254 -32.97 12.94 -21.80
C LYS A 254 -31.44 12.99 -21.87
N PHE A 255 -30.74 12.16 -21.07
CA PHE A 255 -29.29 12.08 -21.03
C PHE A 255 -28.70 11.08 -22.03
N ILE A 256 -29.53 10.22 -22.63
CA ILE A 256 -29.08 9.19 -23.57
C ILE A 256 -28.46 9.83 -24.82
N ASN A 257 -27.35 9.24 -25.28
CA ASN A 257 -26.59 9.58 -26.48
C ASN A 257 -26.08 11.03 -26.53
N LYS A 258 -25.87 11.65 -25.36
CA LYS A 258 -25.29 12.99 -25.23
C LYS A 258 -24.00 12.94 -24.44
N TYR A 259 -22.94 13.50 -25.02
CA TYR A 259 -21.73 13.81 -24.26
C TYR A 259 -22.02 14.96 -23.31
N ARG A 260 -21.68 14.78 -22.04
CA ARG A 260 -21.69 15.85 -21.04
C ARG A 260 -20.54 15.65 -20.07
N LEU A 261 -20.29 16.70 -19.29
CA LEU A 261 -19.35 16.69 -18.20
C LEU A 261 -20.09 16.28 -16.92
N TYR A 262 -19.59 15.24 -16.25
CA TYR A 262 -20.23 14.67 -15.07
C TYR A 262 -19.26 14.60 -13.90
N TRP A 263 -19.77 14.92 -12.71
CA TRP A 263 -19.20 14.47 -11.46
C TRP A 263 -19.54 12.99 -11.28
N PHE A 264 -18.52 12.12 -11.39
CA PHE A 264 -18.61 10.71 -11.12
C PHE A 264 -18.33 10.45 -9.63
N ILE A 265 -19.32 9.92 -8.91
CA ILE A 265 -19.28 9.75 -7.46
C ILE A 265 -19.55 8.30 -7.10
N VAL A 266 -18.75 7.73 -6.21
CA VAL A 266 -19.01 6.40 -5.62
C VAL A 266 -19.27 6.55 -4.12
N LEU A 267 -20.41 6.05 -3.65
CA LEU A 267 -20.78 6.00 -2.24
C LEU A 267 -20.77 4.56 -1.73
N SER A 268 -20.38 4.35 -0.48
CA SER A 268 -20.60 3.10 0.25
C SER A 268 -21.35 3.33 1.54
N GLY A 269 -22.38 2.54 1.82
CA GLY A 269 -23.09 2.59 3.10
C GLY A 269 -22.43 1.74 4.18
N GLU A 270 -23.01 1.82 5.38
CA GLU A 270 -22.60 0.97 6.51
C GLU A 270 -23.15 -0.45 6.36
N ASN A 271 -22.48 -1.41 6.99
CA ASN A 271 -22.97 -2.78 7.08
C ASN A 271 -24.29 -2.79 7.88
N ILE A 272 -25.37 -3.29 7.27
CA ILE A 272 -26.67 -3.40 7.92
C ILE A 272 -26.58 -4.54 8.93
N ARG A 273 -26.30 -4.19 10.19
CA ARG A 273 -26.25 -5.15 11.30
C ARG A 273 -27.57 -5.93 11.37
N GLY A 274 -27.50 -7.25 11.22
CA GLY A 274 -28.65 -8.12 11.44
C GLY A 274 -28.45 -9.50 10.84
N GLU A 275 -28.35 -9.60 9.52
CA GLU A 275 -28.47 -10.91 8.85
C GLU A 275 -27.63 -11.02 7.56
N ASN A 276 -27.25 -9.90 6.94
CA ASN A 276 -26.48 -9.89 5.71
C ASN A 276 -25.09 -9.28 5.93
N LEU A 277 -24.06 -10.05 5.60
CA LEU A 277 -22.69 -9.57 5.64
C LEU A 277 -22.50 -8.37 4.68
N THR A 278 -23.29 -8.25 3.61
CA THR A 278 -23.07 -7.28 2.53
C THR A 278 -23.29 -5.81 2.94
N TYR A 279 -22.54 -4.88 2.34
CA TYR A 279 -22.80 -3.44 2.43
C TYR A 279 -23.19 -2.85 1.05
N PRO A 280 -24.05 -1.82 1.02
CA PRO A 280 -24.49 -1.21 -0.22
C PRO A 280 -23.42 -0.30 -0.82
N VAL A 281 -23.25 -0.36 -2.14
CA VAL A 281 -22.41 0.56 -2.92
C VAL A 281 -23.24 1.13 -4.06
N GLY A 282 -23.07 2.42 -4.32
CA GLY A 282 -23.71 3.12 -5.42
C GLY A 282 -22.71 3.95 -6.20
N SER A 283 -22.87 3.96 -7.52
CA SER A 283 -22.08 4.77 -8.44
C SER A 283 -23.03 5.71 -9.17
N PHE A 284 -22.64 6.98 -9.31
CA PHE A 284 -23.54 8.04 -9.76
C PHE A 284 -22.82 8.99 -10.72
N LEU A 285 -23.56 9.48 -11.71
CA LEU A 285 -23.14 10.61 -12.54
C LEU A 285 -24.07 11.80 -12.27
N VAL A 286 -23.50 12.90 -11.80
CA VAL A 286 -24.20 14.18 -11.62
C VAL A 286 -23.74 15.14 -12.71
N ASP A 287 -24.66 15.68 -13.49
CA ASP A 287 -24.35 16.62 -14.56
C ASP A 287 -23.71 17.90 -13.98
N ALA A 288 -22.49 18.21 -14.44
CA ALA A 288 -21.69 19.30 -13.90
C ALA A 288 -22.23 20.69 -14.24
N GLU A 289 -23.14 20.80 -15.22
CA GLU A 289 -23.79 22.05 -15.61
C GLU A 289 -25.09 22.30 -14.85
N THR A 290 -25.96 21.28 -14.75
CA THR A 290 -27.31 21.43 -14.20
C THR A 290 -27.44 20.96 -12.75
N GLY A 291 -26.52 20.11 -12.29
CA GLY A 291 -26.64 19.44 -10.99
C GLY A 291 -27.74 18.40 -10.94
N GLU A 292 -28.21 17.88 -12.08
CA GLU A 292 -29.15 16.77 -12.11
C GLU A 292 -28.42 15.42 -12.09
N VAL A 293 -28.99 14.41 -11.41
CA VAL A 293 -28.45 13.04 -11.45
C VAL A 293 -28.80 12.40 -12.80
N ALA A 294 -27.78 12.11 -13.60
CA ALA A 294 -27.93 11.60 -14.95
C ALA A 294 -27.95 10.07 -15.03
N ALA A 295 -27.14 9.39 -14.21
CA ALA A 295 -27.06 7.95 -14.15
C ALA A 295 -26.79 7.46 -12.73
N ALA A 296 -27.28 6.27 -12.41
CA ALA A 296 -27.08 5.64 -11.11
C ALA A 296 -27.04 4.12 -11.24
N THR A 297 -26.12 3.48 -10.54
CA THR A 297 -26.12 2.03 -10.34
C THR A 297 -25.97 1.71 -8.87
N TYR A 298 -26.52 0.57 -8.47
CA TYR A 298 -26.50 0.11 -7.09
C TYR A 298 -26.27 -1.39 -7.05
N TYR A 299 -25.42 -1.81 -6.14
CA TYR A 299 -25.16 -3.22 -5.85
C TYR A 299 -24.77 -3.40 -4.40
N THR A 300 -24.97 -4.61 -3.88
CA THR A 300 -24.50 -5.03 -2.57
C THR A 300 -23.24 -5.84 -2.73
N THR A 301 -22.18 -5.46 -2.01
CA THR A 301 -20.90 -6.18 -2.00
C THR A 301 -20.75 -6.90 -0.66
N LEU A 302 -20.20 -8.11 -0.67
CA LEU A 302 -19.83 -8.79 0.57
C LEU A 302 -18.79 -7.93 1.30
N PRO A 303 -18.87 -7.84 2.64
CA PRO A 303 -17.79 -7.22 3.38
C PRO A 303 -16.57 -8.09 3.11
N GLY A 304 -15.37 -7.52 3.16
CA GLY A 304 -14.19 -8.37 3.34
C GLY A 304 -14.48 -9.29 4.52
N MET A 305 -14.47 -10.61 4.31
CA MET A 305 -14.80 -11.57 5.36
C MET A 305 -13.96 -11.21 6.59
N LYS A 306 -14.62 -10.97 7.72
CA LYS A 306 -13.94 -10.67 8.98
C LYS A 306 -13.33 -11.97 9.52
N TRP A 307 -12.18 -12.35 8.98
CA TRP A 307 -11.46 -13.53 9.45
C TRP A 307 -10.99 -13.25 10.88
N GLN A 308 -11.32 -14.17 11.79
CA GLN A 308 -10.81 -14.15 13.15
C GLN A 308 -9.37 -14.65 13.10
N THR A 309 -8.44 -13.78 13.48
CA THR A 309 -7.02 -14.14 13.44
C THR A 309 -6.25 -13.32 14.46
N VAL A 310 -5.05 -13.79 14.77
CA VAL A 310 -4.10 -13.09 15.61
C VAL A 310 -2.89 -12.78 14.74
N PHE A 311 -2.61 -11.49 14.54
CA PHE A 311 -1.36 -11.06 13.92
C PHE A 311 -0.30 -10.89 15.00
N ILE A 312 0.91 -11.34 14.69
CA ILE A 312 2.07 -11.18 15.57
C ILE A 312 3.18 -10.52 14.76
N LYS A 313 3.88 -9.55 15.35
CA LYS A 313 5.10 -8.98 14.77
C LYS A 313 6.08 -8.59 15.88
N LEU A 314 7.37 -8.66 15.58
CA LEU A 314 8.38 -8.08 16.46
C LEU A 314 8.31 -6.55 16.40
N ASN A 315 8.45 -5.92 17.56
CA ASN A 315 8.63 -4.48 17.67
C ASN A 315 10.13 -4.18 17.77
N TYR A 316 10.80 -4.04 16.63
CA TYR A 316 12.24 -3.77 16.58
C TYR A 316 12.66 -2.48 17.32
N GLY A 317 11.76 -1.48 17.40
CA GLY A 317 12.00 -0.25 18.18
C GLY A 317 11.93 -0.42 19.70
N SER A 318 11.57 -1.60 20.20
CA SER A 318 11.52 -1.92 21.63
C SER A 318 12.71 -2.73 22.13
N ALA A 319 13.78 -2.81 21.33
CA ALA A 319 14.99 -3.53 21.68
C ALA A 319 15.70 -2.87 22.87
N GLU A 320 15.94 -3.66 23.93
CA GLU A 320 16.70 -3.28 25.11
C GLU A 320 17.94 -4.16 25.21
N ASN A 321 19.14 -3.57 25.27
CA ASN A 321 20.42 -4.31 25.30
C ASN A 321 20.63 -5.31 24.14
N LEU A 322 19.97 -5.05 23.00
CA LEU A 322 20.17 -5.71 21.71
C LEU A 322 20.41 -4.62 20.66
N SER A 323 21.14 -4.92 19.60
CA SER A 323 21.18 -4.05 18.41
C SER A 323 20.26 -4.61 17.33
N ILE A 324 19.60 -3.73 16.59
CA ILE A 324 18.85 -4.08 15.38
C ILE A 324 19.64 -3.49 14.21
N GLU A 325 20.13 -4.36 13.34
CA GLU A 325 21.05 -3.99 12.26
C GLU A 325 20.45 -4.30 10.89
N ASN A 326 20.70 -3.43 9.92
CA ASN A 326 20.51 -3.73 8.51
C ASN A 326 21.86 -4.13 7.93
N VAL A 327 22.06 -5.42 7.65
CA VAL A 327 23.35 -5.93 7.20
C VAL A 327 23.37 -6.00 5.68
N THR A 328 24.40 -5.42 5.07
CA THR A 328 24.60 -5.52 3.61
C THR A 328 25.59 -6.63 3.29
N ILE A 329 25.19 -7.57 2.44
CA ILE A 329 26.06 -8.62 1.90
C ILE A 329 26.07 -8.55 0.37
N THR A 330 27.12 -9.07 -0.25
CA THR A 330 27.18 -9.24 -1.71
C THR A 330 26.46 -10.52 -2.12
N ALA A 331 25.42 -10.38 -2.95
CA ALA A 331 24.67 -11.49 -3.50
C ALA A 331 24.84 -11.51 -5.02
N CYS A 332 25.29 -12.64 -5.58
CA CYS A 332 25.40 -12.87 -7.01
C CYS A 332 24.20 -13.68 -7.49
N PRO A 333 23.20 -13.06 -8.14
CA PRO A 333 22.00 -13.77 -8.54
C PRO A 333 22.32 -14.78 -9.65
N LYS A 334 21.85 -16.01 -9.50
CA LYS A 334 22.02 -17.05 -10.53
C LYS A 334 20.95 -17.01 -11.62
N PHE A 335 19.93 -16.16 -11.50
CA PHE A 335 18.91 -16.06 -12.53
C PHE A 335 19.50 -15.40 -13.79
N THR A 336 19.67 -16.23 -14.82
CA THR A 336 20.04 -15.81 -16.18
C THR A 336 18.75 -15.43 -16.90
N ARG A 337 18.48 -14.14 -17.15
CA ARG A 337 17.23 -13.75 -17.83
C ARG A 337 17.30 -14.09 -19.32
N GLU A 338 16.33 -14.87 -19.79
CA GLU A 338 15.44 -14.52 -20.92
C GLU A 338 14.04 -15.08 -20.60
N PHE A 339 13.06 -14.19 -20.42
CA PHE A 339 11.63 -14.55 -20.32
C PHE A 339 10.78 -13.34 -20.72
N PRO A 340 9.76 -13.50 -21.59
CA PRO A 340 9.58 -14.64 -22.49
C PRO A 340 10.66 -14.64 -23.59
N PRO A 341 10.94 -15.79 -24.22
CA PRO A 341 11.87 -15.85 -25.35
C PRO A 341 11.38 -14.94 -26.49
N PRO A 342 12.28 -14.31 -27.28
CA PRO A 342 11.92 -13.92 -28.64
C PRO A 342 11.41 -15.20 -29.32
N GLU A 343 10.25 -15.14 -29.96
CA GLU A 343 9.51 -16.33 -30.46
C GLU A 343 10.33 -17.25 -31.40
N ASP A 344 11.54 -16.85 -31.83
CA ASP A 344 12.38 -17.57 -32.78
C ASP A 344 13.83 -17.91 -32.34
N SER A 345 14.26 -17.69 -31.09
CA SER A 345 15.68 -17.94 -30.72
C SER A 345 15.95 -19.31 -30.06
N LEU A 346 16.62 -20.20 -30.79
CA LEU A 346 17.14 -21.49 -30.29
C LEU A 346 18.35 -21.34 -29.33
N ILE A 347 18.95 -20.16 -29.25
CA ILE A 347 20.09 -19.86 -28.38
C ILE A 347 19.68 -18.73 -27.44
N LYS A 348 19.47 -19.06 -26.17
CA LYS A 348 19.18 -18.10 -25.11
C LYS A 348 20.50 -17.41 -24.71
N PRO A 349 20.71 -16.10 -24.94
CA PRO A 349 21.82 -15.39 -24.32
C PRO A 349 21.71 -15.47 -22.79
N VAL A 350 22.68 -16.13 -22.19
CA VAL A 350 22.87 -16.13 -20.74
C VAL A 350 23.56 -14.81 -20.38
N THR A 351 22.77 -13.79 -20.07
CA THR A 351 23.33 -12.57 -19.46
C THR A 351 23.68 -12.89 -18.02
N LYS A 352 24.97 -13.08 -17.73
CA LYS A 352 25.45 -13.12 -16.33
C LYS A 352 25.20 -11.75 -15.72
N LEU A 353 24.37 -11.70 -14.70
CA LEU A 353 24.17 -10.48 -13.92
C LEU A 353 25.38 -10.26 -13.01
N PRO A 354 25.82 -9.00 -12.80
CA PRO A 354 26.81 -8.71 -11.78
C PRO A 354 26.24 -9.01 -10.39
N CYS A 355 27.11 -9.07 -9.39
CA CYS A 355 26.67 -9.21 -8.01
C CYS A 355 26.13 -7.86 -7.51
N PHE A 356 25.08 -7.90 -6.70
CA PHE A 356 24.42 -6.73 -6.16
C PHE A 356 24.41 -6.75 -4.63
N PRO A 357 24.37 -5.58 -3.98
CA PRO A 357 24.18 -5.51 -2.54
C PRO A 357 22.80 -6.03 -2.15
N LEU A 358 22.75 -7.06 -1.31
CA LEU A 358 21.57 -7.52 -0.60
C LEU A 358 21.57 -6.90 0.80
N VAL A 359 20.59 -6.06 1.08
CA VAL A 359 20.34 -5.54 2.43
C VAL A 359 19.41 -6.53 3.14
N VAL A 360 19.95 -7.23 4.13
CA VAL A 360 19.18 -8.05 5.06
C VAL A 360 18.68 -7.14 6.17
N GLU A 361 17.38 -6.99 6.28
CA GLU A 361 16.77 -6.01 7.16
C GLU A 361 16.43 -6.59 8.54
N ASN A 362 16.49 -5.74 9.56
CA ASN A 362 16.03 -6.04 10.92
C ASN A 362 16.68 -7.29 11.55
N VAL A 363 17.99 -7.46 11.37
CA VAL A 363 18.75 -8.52 12.04
C VAL A 363 18.89 -8.17 13.51
N ILE A 364 18.35 -9.02 14.40
CA ILE A 364 18.55 -8.88 15.83
C ILE A 364 19.95 -9.35 16.17
N VAL A 365 20.76 -8.51 16.80
CA VAL A 365 22.14 -8.81 17.17
C VAL A 365 22.28 -8.81 18.69
N VAL A 366 22.87 -9.89 19.22
CA VAL A 366 23.20 -10.04 20.64
C VAL A 366 24.68 -10.42 20.77
N LYS A 367 25.39 -9.72 21.67
CA LYS A 367 26.79 -10.03 21.94
C LYS A 367 26.92 -11.35 22.71
N PRO A 368 27.97 -12.16 22.45
CA PRO A 368 28.31 -13.31 23.28
C PRO A 368 28.27 -12.98 24.78
N GLY A 369 27.69 -13.88 25.59
CA GLY A 369 27.55 -13.73 27.04
C GLY A 369 26.56 -12.66 27.51
N SER A 370 25.90 -11.96 26.59
CA SER A 370 24.98 -10.87 26.91
C SER A 370 23.53 -11.32 26.84
N SER A 371 22.66 -10.54 27.50
CA SER A 371 21.21 -10.72 27.42
C SER A 371 20.52 -9.40 27.12
N GLY A 372 19.46 -9.48 26.33
CA GLY A 372 18.61 -8.34 26.04
C GLY A 372 17.16 -8.76 25.82
N LYS A 373 16.31 -7.79 25.53
CA LYS A 373 14.87 -7.99 25.38
C LYS A 373 14.34 -7.29 24.14
N ILE A 374 13.30 -7.86 23.56
CA ILE A 374 12.50 -7.25 22.48
C ILE A 374 11.05 -7.66 22.68
N TYR A 375 10.10 -6.80 22.33
CA TYR A 375 8.68 -7.12 22.50
C TYR A 375 8.06 -7.66 21.21
N LEU A 376 7.22 -8.68 21.36
CA LEU A 376 6.30 -9.16 20.34
C LEU A 376 4.98 -8.41 20.48
N GLN A 377 4.59 -7.66 19.46
CA GLN A 377 3.27 -7.04 19.38
C GLN A 377 2.28 -8.04 18.81
N ILE A 378 1.20 -8.27 19.55
CA ILE A 378 0.15 -9.24 19.22
C ILE A 378 -1.16 -8.50 19.08
N LYS A 379 -1.79 -8.63 17.92
CA LYS A 379 -3.06 -7.96 17.59
C LYS A 379 -4.10 -8.99 17.14
N PRO A 380 -5.05 -9.33 18.01
CA PRO A 380 -6.26 -10.03 17.61
C PRO A 380 -7.08 -9.15 16.64
N ILE A 381 -7.69 -9.77 15.63
CA ILE A 381 -8.52 -9.12 14.62
C ILE A 381 -9.85 -9.85 14.56
N ASN A 382 -10.95 -9.10 14.73
CA ASN A 382 -12.32 -9.62 14.76
C ASN A 382 -12.59 -10.66 15.87
N ILE A 383 -11.83 -10.61 16.96
CA ILE A 383 -12.03 -11.45 18.15
C ILE A 383 -12.49 -10.56 19.30
N ASP A 384 -13.63 -10.87 19.89
CA ASP A 384 -14.28 -10.12 20.97
C ASP A 384 -14.24 -10.88 22.33
N SER A 385 -13.41 -11.91 22.41
CA SER A 385 -13.12 -12.69 23.61
C SER A 385 -11.65 -12.55 24.02
N ASP A 386 -11.32 -13.04 25.21
CA ASP A 386 -9.93 -13.19 25.61
C ASP A 386 -9.20 -14.15 24.67
N VAL A 387 -7.94 -13.86 24.37
CA VAL A 387 -7.09 -14.75 23.57
C VAL A 387 -5.93 -15.22 24.44
N ILE A 388 -5.89 -16.52 24.70
CA ILE A 388 -4.84 -17.18 25.47
C ILE A 388 -3.74 -17.60 24.51
N LEU A 389 -2.50 -17.18 24.80
CA LEU A 389 -1.34 -17.35 23.94
C LEU A 389 -0.27 -18.19 24.64
N SER A 390 0.32 -19.10 23.88
CA SER A 390 1.52 -19.85 24.25
C SER A 390 2.52 -19.85 23.09
N PHE A 391 3.81 -19.95 23.41
CA PHE A 391 4.88 -19.70 22.45
C PHE A 391 5.84 -20.87 22.36
N LYS A 392 6.36 -21.12 21.16
CA LYS A 392 7.40 -22.13 20.92
C LYS A 392 8.41 -21.62 19.90
N VAL A 393 9.68 -21.77 20.24
CA VAL A 393 10.78 -21.61 19.29
C VAL A 393 10.91 -22.89 18.48
N VAL A 394 10.97 -22.74 17.17
CA VAL A 394 11.16 -23.85 16.23
C VAL A 394 12.40 -23.56 15.41
N ASP A 395 13.22 -24.59 15.19
CA ASP A 395 14.23 -24.58 14.14
C ASP A 395 13.53 -24.91 12.80
N PRO A 396 13.30 -23.92 11.92
CA PRO A 396 12.63 -24.17 10.64
C PRO A 396 13.44 -25.07 9.71
N LEU A 397 14.79 -25.04 9.78
CA LEU A 397 15.68 -25.74 8.86
C LEU A 397 16.14 -27.11 9.42
N GLY A 398 15.91 -27.35 10.71
CA GLY A 398 16.16 -28.63 11.39
C GLY A 398 17.63 -28.96 11.69
N ASN A 399 18.57 -28.11 11.24
CA ASN A 399 20.01 -28.33 11.37
C ASN A 399 20.78 -27.06 11.81
N GLN A 400 20.10 -26.12 12.47
CA GLN A 400 20.73 -24.87 12.91
C GLN A 400 21.36 -24.96 14.30
N ASP A 401 21.11 -26.04 15.06
CA ASP A 401 21.61 -26.23 16.43
C ASP A 401 21.29 -25.04 17.36
N ILE A 402 20.05 -24.52 17.30
CA ILE A 402 19.63 -23.37 18.10
C ILE A 402 19.71 -23.74 19.60
N PRO A 403 20.50 -23.00 20.41
CA PRO A 403 20.58 -23.25 21.85
C PRO A 403 19.21 -23.07 22.53
N ARG A 404 18.78 -24.04 23.34
CA ARG A 404 17.45 -24.02 24.01
C ARG A 404 17.26 -22.79 24.91
N SER A 405 18.32 -22.29 25.51
CA SER A 405 18.30 -21.12 26.39
C SER A 405 18.45 -19.79 25.65
N LEU A 406 18.61 -19.81 24.31
CA LEU A 406 18.89 -18.59 23.54
C LEU A 406 17.73 -17.61 23.60
N ILE A 407 16.49 -18.12 23.64
CA ILE A 407 15.29 -17.31 23.62
C ILE A 407 14.31 -17.85 24.65
N SER A 408 13.79 -16.96 25.49
CA SER A 408 12.81 -17.27 26.51
C SER A 408 11.62 -16.32 26.45
N PHE A 409 10.46 -16.82 26.87
CA PHE A 409 9.17 -16.16 26.79
C PHE A 409 8.42 -16.37 28.12
N PRO A 410 7.46 -15.51 28.46
CA PRO A 410 6.52 -15.82 29.52
C PRO A 410 5.75 -17.10 29.19
N SER A 411 5.46 -17.90 30.21
CA SER A 411 4.80 -19.20 30.06
C SER A 411 3.39 -19.09 29.47
N ASN A 412 2.67 -18.00 29.74
CA ASN A 412 1.39 -17.66 29.15
C ASN A 412 1.27 -16.14 28.95
N ALA A 413 0.55 -15.73 27.91
CA ALA A 413 0.09 -14.35 27.73
C ALA A 413 -1.41 -14.33 27.41
N VAL A 414 -2.10 -13.27 27.82
CA VAL A 414 -3.55 -13.11 27.56
C VAL A 414 -3.81 -11.73 26.97
N ALA A 415 -4.42 -11.71 25.79
CA ALA A 415 -4.95 -10.49 25.20
C ALA A 415 -6.42 -10.35 25.61
N LYS A 416 -6.72 -9.38 26.49
CA LYS A 416 -8.07 -9.22 27.05
C LYS A 416 -9.04 -8.66 26.02
N ASN A 417 -10.20 -9.28 25.84
CA ASN A 417 -11.25 -8.87 24.89
C ASN A 417 -10.68 -8.48 23.50
N GLY A 418 -9.77 -9.29 22.95
CA GLY A 418 -9.16 -9.04 21.65
C GLY A 418 -8.25 -7.81 21.54
N SER A 419 -7.87 -7.19 22.66
CA SER A 419 -6.98 -6.01 22.66
C SER A 419 -5.55 -6.33 22.19
N THR A 420 -4.86 -5.32 21.67
CA THR A 420 -3.44 -5.46 21.33
C THR A 420 -2.61 -5.54 22.60
N ILE A 421 -1.68 -6.49 22.65
CA ILE A 421 -0.73 -6.65 23.77
C ILE A 421 0.72 -6.69 23.27
N SER A 422 1.65 -6.44 24.19
CA SER A 422 3.09 -6.57 23.97
C SER A 422 3.65 -7.63 24.91
N VAL A 423 4.30 -8.65 24.36
CA VAL A 423 4.87 -9.77 25.12
C VAL A 423 6.40 -9.70 25.06
N PRO A 424 7.11 -9.64 26.20
CA PRO A 424 8.57 -9.56 26.19
C PRO A 424 9.19 -10.90 25.78
N ILE A 425 10.17 -10.83 24.89
CA ILE A 425 11.05 -11.93 24.48
C ILE A 425 12.43 -11.61 25.04
N THR A 426 12.98 -12.50 25.87
CA THR A 426 14.34 -12.35 26.38
C THR A 426 15.28 -13.21 25.54
N ILE A 427 16.33 -12.59 25.02
CA ILE A 427 17.38 -13.24 24.24
C ILE A 427 18.64 -13.27 25.08
N THR A 428 19.21 -14.45 25.28
CA THR A 428 20.40 -14.67 26.12
C THR A 428 21.44 -15.49 25.38
N ALA A 429 22.52 -14.85 24.95
CA ALA A 429 23.61 -15.52 24.27
C ALA A 429 24.50 -16.28 25.28
N PRO A 430 24.93 -17.52 24.97
CA PRO A 430 25.97 -18.21 25.74
C PRO A 430 27.26 -17.39 25.81
N GLN A 431 28.13 -17.61 26.80
CA GLN A 431 29.40 -16.87 26.95
C GLN A 431 30.45 -17.21 25.87
N ASN A 432 30.55 -18.48 25.47
CA ASN A 432 31.49 -18.96 24.44
C ASN A 432 30.79 -19.56 23.21
N PRO A 433 29.84 -18.87 22.55
CA PRO A 433 29.20 -19.38 21.37
C PRO A 433 30.12 -19.16 20.17
N ARG A 434 30.11 -20.08 19.20
CA ARG A 434 30.53 -19.73 17.85
C ARG A 434 29.61 -18.63 17.35
N GLN A 435 30.17 -17.53 16.84
CA GLN A 435 29.37 -16.47 16.25
C GLN A 435 28.58 -17.06 15.07
N LYS A 436 27.25 -16.88 15.10
CA LYS A 436 26.33 -17.56 14.18
C LYS A 436 25.04 -16.79 14.08
N THR A 437 24.48 -16.78 12.87
CA THR A 437 23.14 -16.26 12.60
C THR A 437 22.17 -17.43 12.46
N TYR A 438 21.02 -17.31 13.14
CA TYR A 438 19.93 -18.28 13.15
C TYR A 438 18.70 -17.66 12.50
N LEU A 439 17.99 -18.43 11.67
CA LEU A 439 16.61 -18.16 11.32
C LEU A 439 15.72 -18.77 12.40
N ILE A 440 15.02 -17.91 13.14
CA ILE A 440 14.13 -18.31 14.21
C ILE A 440 12.69 -18.30 13.71
N VAL A 441 11.97 -19.38 13.98
CA VAL A 441 10.50 -19.38 13.94
C VAL A 441 9.96 -19.30 15.34
N LEU A 442 9.09 -18.31 15.56
CA LEU A 442 8.26 -18.23 16.73
C LEU A 442 6.83 -18.65 16.37
N ASP A 443 6.46 -19.86 16.78
CA ASP A 443 5.08 -20.32 16.75
C ASP A 443 4.34 -19.71 17.95
N ALA A 444 3.30 -18.93 17.69
CA ALA A 444 2.32 -18.49 18.69
C ALA A 444 1.04 -19.30 18.53
N TYR A 445 0.77 -20.16 19.50
CA TYR A 445 -0.48 -20.91 19.59
C TYR A 445 -1.49 -20.08 20.36
N TRP A 446 -2.66 -19.87 19.77
CA TRP A 446 -3.71 -19.04 20.35
C TRP A 446 -5.05 -19.77 20.35
N LYS A 447 -5.84 -19.52 21.39
CA LYS A 447 -7.21 -20.03 21.49
C LYS A 447 -8.08 -19.08 22.31
N MET A 448 -9.38 -19.12 22.05
CA MET A 448 -10.37 -18.55 22.95
C MET A 448 -10.62 -19.52 24.12
N PRO A 449 -11.07 -19.04 25.30
CA PRO A 449 -11.33 -19.87 26.47
C PRO A 449 -12.21 -21.10 26.18
N ASP A 450 -13.25 -20.91 25.37
CA ASP A 450 -14.24 -21.94 25.05
C ASP A 450 -13.83 -22.86 23.89
N TRP A 451 -12.64 -22.67 23.34
CA TRP A 451 -12.14 -23.49 22.23
C TRP A 451 -11.40 -24.73 22.72
N SER A 452 -11.77 -25.87 22.15
CA SER A 452 -11.08 -27.15 22.36
C SER A 452 -9.78 -27.30 21.57
N HIS A 453 -9.55 -26.42 20.58
CA HIS A 453 -8.38 -26.45 19.72
C HIS A 453 -7.66 -25.10 19.71
N ALA A 454 -6.35 -25.14 19.45
CA ALA A 454 -5.53 -23.94 19.27
C ALA A 454 -5.23 -23.72 17.80
N MET A 455 -5.34 -22.46 17.38
CA MET A 455 -4.82 -22.00 16.09
C MET A 455 -3.37 -21.56 16.24
N LYS A 456 -2.66 -21.44 15.13
CA LYS A 456 -1.23 -21.12 15.11
C LYS A 456 -0.96 -19.95 14.18
N THR A 457 -0.29 -18.94 14.70
CA THR A 457 0.32 -17.86 13.93
C THR A 457 1.84 -17.98 14.04
N ARG A 458 2.57 -17.64 12.98
CA ARG A 458 4.02 -17.73 12.92
C ARG A 458 4.65 -16.39 12.61
N THR A 459 5.82 -16.14 13.18
CA THR A 459 6.70 -15.05 12.77
C THR A 459 8.13 -15.57 12.66
N PHE A 460 8.87 -15.00 11.72
CA PHE A 460 10.23 -15.38 11.37
C PHE A 460 11.13 -14.18 11.61
N PHE A 461 12.33 -14.41 12.13
CA PHE A 461 13.34 -13.36 12.24
C PHE A 461 14.75 -13.94 12.26
N LEU A 462 15.71 -13.11 11.88
CA LEU A 462 17.13 -13.43 12.01
C LEU A 462 17.65 -12.96 13.36
N LEU A 463 18.33 -13.86 14.05
CA LEU A 463 19.04 -13.59 15.29
C LEU A 463 20.52 -13.94 15.10
N SER A 464 21.38 -12.94 15.21
CA SER A 464 22.83 -13.09 15.13
C SER A 464 23.45 -13.00 16.52
N VAL A 465 24.18 -14.05 16.91
CA VAL A 465 25.12 -13.97 18.03
C VAL A 465 26.44 -13.48 17.45
N TRP A 466 26.73 -12.21 17.64
CA TRP A 466 27.85 -11.51 17.00
C TRP A 466 28.35 -10.41 17.93
N ASP A 467 29.67 -10.36 18.12
CA ASP A 467 30.31 -9.31 18.92
C ASP A 467 30.50 -7.99 18.14
N GLN A 468 30.04 -7.95 16.89
CA GLN A 468 30.19 -6.83 15.95
C GLN A 468 31.66 -6.56 15.57
N SER A 469 32.56 -7.51 15.85
CA SER A 469 33.92 -7.49 15.32
C SER A 469 33.98 -8.31 14.04
N GLY A 470 34.64 -7.77 13.00
CA GLY A 470 34.80 -8.46 11.72
C GLY A 470 33.54 -8.53 10.85
N GLU A 471 33.49 -9.52 9.95
CA GLU A 471 32.35 -9.74 9.06
C GLU A 471 31.15 -10.34 9.82
N TRP A 472 29.94 -9.96 9.41
CA TRP A 472 28.71 -10.52 9.97
C TRP A 472 28.65 -12.05 9.75
N PRO A 473 28.34 -12.84 10.80
CA PRO A 473 28.13 -14.28 10.66
C PRO A 473 27.01 -14.55 9.66
N ARG A 474 27.36 -15.20 8.55
CA ARG A 474 26.42 -15.43 7.45
C ARG A 474 25.15 -16.16 7.94
N PRO A 475 23.98 -15.83 7.38
CA PRO A 475 22.75 -16.54 7.67
C PRO A 475 22.84 -17.99 7.15
N PRO A 476 21.92 -18.89 7.57
CA PRO A 476 21.86 -20.24 7.05
C PRO A 476 21.93 -20.26 5.52
N SER A 477 22.81 -21.08 4.95
CA SER A 477 23.10 -21.07 3.51
C SER A 477 21.86 -21.37 2.66
N GLN A 478 20.90 -22.11 3.22
CA GLN A 478 19.60 -22.38 2.60
C GLN A 478 18.84 -21.08 2.26
N LEU A 479 18.92 -20.04 3.11
CA LEU A 479 18.28 -18.75 2.83
C LEU A 479 18.89 -18.04 1.61
N LEU A 480 20.17 -18.29 1.34
CA LEU A 480 20.88 -17.71 0.20
C LEU A 480 20.88 -18.64 -1.03
N THR A 481 19.98 -19.63 -1.06
CA THR A 481 19.85 -20.52 -2.22
C THR A 481 19.63 -19.69 -3.49
N GLY A 482 20.41 -19.97 -4.54
CA GLY A 482 20.36 -19.25 -5.81
C GLY A 482 20.99 -17.84 -5.80
N LEU A 483 21.47 -17.38 -4.64
CA LEU A 483 22.22 -16.15 -4.45
C LEU A 483 23.63 -16.55 -3.98
N SER A 484 24.54 -16.79 -4.92
CA SER A 484 25.90 -17.16 -4.52
C SER A 484 26.49 -16.04 -3.67
N PRO A 485 27.19 -16.35 -2.56
CA PRO A 485 28.08 -15.38 -1.97
C PRO A 485 29.15 -15.01 -3.00
N GLY A 486 29.37 -13.71 -3.17
CA GLY A 486 30.44 -13.17 -4.01
C GLY A 486 31.83 -13.49 -3.49
#